data_AF-A0A1I8IKL6-F1
#
_entry.id   AF-A0A1I8IKL6-F1
#
_cell.length_a   1.000
_cell.length_b   1.000
_cell.length_c   1.000
_cell.angle_alpha   90.00
_cell.angle_beta   90.00
_cell.angle_gamma   90.00
#
_symmetry.space_group_name_H-M   'P 1'
#
loop_
_entity.id
_entity.type
_entity.pdbx_description
1 polymer ?
#
loop_
_entity_poly.entity_id
_entity_poly.type
_entity_poly.pdbx_seq_one_letter_code
_entity_poly.pdbx_strand_id
1 'polypeptide(L)'
;MQLLAAIKHLHLHLGQWVWILKIAPQKKRQKMQQHQLDCLGIRQPSFLALHTQLALCDYCIPDTGATGDGQYDDFETIDWLKDIGRHRRRRRELLRRARETWRGRLTVLVDGLSGWLCVGLIAIAAGLVAGIVDVGTAWMSDLREGICPGAFWLNREQCCWSANDTAMDAANEEAACQQWYPWPELFFDASATYPQNYALQYSLYVTWSLLFALLTATLVRSLAPYACGSGIPEIKTILSGFVIRGYLGWWTLLVKSLGIMLAVASGLSLGKEGPM
;
A
#
# COMPACT_ATOMS: atom_id res chain seq x y z
N MET A 1 0.43 -40.52 -34.17
CA MET A 1 0.05 -39.29 -34.91
C MET A 1 -0.83 -38.32 -34.11
N GLN A 2 -1.63 -38.77 -33.14
CA GLN A 2 -2.48 -37.87 -32.32
C GLN A 2 -1.70 -36.94 -31.35
N LEU A 3 -0.53 -37.34 -30.85
CA LEU A 3 0.29 -36.52 -29.94
C LEU A 3 0.87 -35.26 -30.62
N LEU A 4 1.24 -35.37 -31.91
CA LEU A 4 1.76 -34.26 -32.71
C LEU A 4 0.67 -33.23 -33.06
N ALA A 5 -0.59 -33.67 -33.17
CA ALA A 5 -1.74 -32.78 -33.37
C ALA A 5 -2.06 -31.98 -32.10
N ALA A 6 -1.98 -32.60 -30.91
CA ALA A 6 -2.18 -31.92 -29.63
C ALA A 6 -1.10 -30.84 -29.37
N ILE A 7 0.16 -31.11 -29.71
CA ILE A 7 1.25 -30.13 -29.56
C ILE A 7 1.10 -28.94 -30.52
N LYS A 8 0.65 -29.19 -31.77
CA LYS A 8 0.33 -28.10 -32.72
C LYS A 8 -0.84 -27.23 -32.24
N HIS A 9 -1.85 -27.84 -31.64
CA HIS A 9 -3.02 -27.11 -31.11
C HIS A 9 -2.67 -26.26 -29.88
N LEU A 10 -1.78 -26.75 -29.01
CA LEU A 10 -1.29 -26.00 -27.85
C LEU A 10 -0.40 -24.80 -28.27
N HIS A 11 0.41 -24.96 -29.31
CA HIS A 11 1.29 -23.91 -29.82
C HIS A 11 0.53 -22.77 -30.54
N LEU A 12 -0.61 -23.08 -31.17
CA LEU A 12 -1.51 -22.09 -31.78
C LEU A 12 -2.25 -21.27 -30.73
N HIS A 13 -2.75 -21.91 -29.67
CA HIS A 13 -3.38 -21.19 -28.56
C HIS A 13 -2.38 -20.26 -27.86
N LEU A 14 -1.17 -20.72 -27.53
CA LEU A 14 -0.14 -19.88 -26.90
C LEU A 14 0.28 -18.68 -27.77
N GLY A 15 0.32 -18.83 -29.10
CA GLY A 15 0.63 -17.73 -30.02
C GLY A 15 -0.42 -16.60 -30.02
N GLN A 16 -1.70 -16.94 -29.84
CA GLN A 16 -2.80 -15.98 -29.83
C GLN A 16 -2.86 -15.17 -28.52
N TRP A 17 -2.50 -15.78 -27.39
CA TRP A 17 -2.34 -15.09 -26.11
C TRP A 17 -1.13 -14.15 -26.09
N VAL A 18 -0.02 -14.52 -26.75
CA VAL A 18 1.17 -13.65 -26.86
C VAL A 18 0.90 -12.42 -27.75
N TRP A 19 0.10 -12.55 -28.80
CA TRP A 19 -0.32 -11.41 -29.65
C TRP A 19 -1.27 -10.45 -28.92
N ILE A 20 -2.21 -10.98 -28.11
CA ILE A 20 -3.13 -10.18 -27.30
C ILE A 20 -2.39 -9.41 -26.18
N LEU A 21 -1.37 -10.01 -25.56
CA LEU A 21 -0.52 -9.33 -24.58
C LEU A 21 0.40 -8.25 -25.20
N LYS A 22 0.71 -8.34 -26.49
CA LYS A 22 1.64 -7.41 -27.16
C LYS A 22 0.96 -6.19 -27.81
N ILE A 23 -0.36 -6.22 -28.03
CA ILE A 23 -1.15 -5.11 -28.62
C ILE A 23 -1.94 -4.31 -27.56
N ALA A 24 -2.06 -4.82 -26.33
CA ALA A 24 -2.71 -4.10 -25.23
C ALA A 24 -1.94 -2.94 -24.54
N PRO A 25 -0.69 -2.51 -24.89
CA PRO A 25 -0.02 -1.48 -24.07
C PRO A 25 -0.09 -0.04 -24.61
N GLN A 26 -0.70 0.23 -25.78
CA GLN A 26 -0.62 1.59 -26.38
C GLN A 26 -1.97 2.34 -26.39
N LYS A 27 -3.07 1.72 -26.81
CA LYS A 27 -4.35 2.46 -26.97
C LYS A 27 -5.06 2.81 -25.65
N LYS A 28 -4.73 2.10 -24.56
CA LYS A 28 -5.26 2.38 -23.21
C LYS A 28 -4.47 3.47 -22.47
N ARG A 29 -3.24 3.81 -22.90
CA ARG A 29 -2.40 4.87 -22.27
C ARG A 29 -2.94 6.27 -22.53
N GLN A 30 -3.47 6.56 -23.72
CA GLN A 30 -4.06 7.89 -24.01
C GLN A 30 -5.46 8.07 -23.41
N LYS A 31 -6.29 7.01 -23.37
CA LYS A 31 -7.64 7.12 -22.79
C LYS A 31 -7.65 7.17 -21.25
N MET A 32 -6.63 6.60 -20.58
CA MET A 32 -6.46 6.78 -19.13
C MET A 32 -5.93 8.18 -18.76
N GLN A 33 -5.08 8.81 -19.60
CA GLN A 33 -4.65 10.19 -19.32
C GLN A 33 -5.82 11.19 -19.43
N GLN A 34 -6.75 11.00 -20.37
CA GLN A 34 -7.95 11.87 -20.44
C GLN A 34 -8.91 11.63 -19.26
N HIS A 35 -9.12 10.39 -18.84
CA HIS A 35 -10.00 10.08 -17.70
C HIS A 35 -9.41 10.47 -16.34
N GLN A 36 -8.07 10.60 -16.25
CA GLN A 36 -7.36 11.11 -15.07
C GLN A 36 -7.38 12.64 -14.98
N LEU A 37 -7.61 13.34 -16.11
CA LEU A 37 -7.99 14.76 -16.14
C LEU A 37 -9.48 14.97 -15.76
N ASP A 38 -10.35 13.99 -16.01
CA ASP A 38 -11.77 14.06 -15.63
C ASP A 38 -12.01 13.69 -14.15
N CYS A 39 -11.20 12.79 -13.56
CA CYS A 39 -11.23 12.49 -12.12
C CYS A 39 -10.58 13.59 -11.25
N LEU A 40 -9.95 14.61 -11.85
CA LEU A 40 -9.57 15.83 -11.15
C LEU A 40 -10.76 16.71 -10.79
N GLY A 41 -11.99 16.33 -11.15
CA GLY A 41 -13.21 16.82 -10.51
C GLY A 41 -13.23 18.35 -10.38
N ILE A 42 -12.81 19.07 -11.42
CA ILE A 42 -13.00 20.52 -11.51
C ILE A 42 -14.48 20.73 -11.81
N ARG A 43 -15.30 20.55 -10.78
CA ARG A 43 -16.56 21.26 -10.62
C ARG A 43 -16.48 21.94 -9.27
N GLN A 44 -16.01 23.19 -9.32
CA GLN A 44 -15.96 24.21 -8.27
C GLN A 44 -16.28 23.70 -6.84
N PRO A 45 -15.27 23.34 -6.04
CA PRO A 45 -15.35 23.61 -4.63
C PRO A 45 -15.11 25.12 -4.43
N SER A 46 -15.76 25.69 -3.42
CA SER A 46 -15.57 27.07 -2.99
C SER A 46 -14.07 27.41 -2.87
N PHE A 47 -13.71 28.61 -3.32
CA PHE A 47 -12.33 29.14 -3.45
C PHE A 47 -11.47 29.01 -2.17
N LEU A 48 -12.09 28.78 -1.00
CA LEU A 48 -11.41 28.59 0.29
C LEU A 48 -10.80 27.19 0.48
N ALA A 49 -11.38 26.13 -0.10
CA ALA A 49 -10.90 24.75 0.09
C ALA A 49 -9.68 24.40 -0.79
N LEU A 50 -9.54 25.09 -1.93
CA LEU A 50 -8.41 24.91 -2.84
C LEU A 50 -7.11 25.47 -2.24
N HIS A 51 -7.20 26.56 -1.48
CA HIS A 51 -6.04 27.17 -0.82
C HIS A 51 -5.48 26.32 0.32
N THR A 52 -6.32 25.59 1.07
CA THR A 52 -5.86 24.70 2.13
C THR A 52 -5.28 23.38 1.60
N GLN A 53 -5.81 22.81 0.52
CA GLN A 53 -5.23 21.61 -0.11
C GLN A 53 -3.92 21.91 -0.86
N LEU A 54 -3.80 23.06 -1.53
CA LEU A 54 -2.52 23.49 -2.13
C LEU A 54 -1.48 23.83 -1.06
N ALA A 55 -1.87 24.50 0.04
CA ALA A 55 -0.96 24.82 1.14
C ALA A 55 -0.42 23.57 1.87
N LEU A 56 -1.19 22.47 1.98
CA LEU A 56 -0.68 21.22 2.56
C LEU A 56 0.29 20.48 1.62
N CYS A 57 0.08 20.53 0.30
CA CYS A 57 0.99 19.93 -0.68
C CYS A 57 2.33 20.68 -0.74
N ASP A 58 2.31 22.02 -0.75
CA ASP A 58 3.53 22.84 -0.70
C ASP A 58 4.25 22.73 0.67
N TYR A 59 3.56 22.41 1.76
CA TYR A 59 4.19 22.24 3.08
C TYR A 59 4.84 20.86 3.30
N CYS A 60 4.34 19.82 2.63
CA CYS A 60 4.85 18.44 2.77
C CYS A 60 6.20 18.20 2.10
N ILE A 61 6.53 18.96 1.05
CA ILE A 61 7.88 19.02 0.52
C ILE A 61 8.58 20.16 1.28
N PRO A 62 9.53 19.88 2.18
CA PRO A 62 10.39 20.96 2.61
C PRO A 62 11.08 21.51 1.35
N ASP A 63 10.85 22.78 1.03
CA ASP A 63 11.79 23.56 0.22
C ASP A 63 13.13 23.49 0.95
N THR A 64 13.92 22.46 0.66
CA THR A 64 15.35 22.58 0.78
C THR A 64 15.70 23.73 -0.13
N GLY A 65 15.98 24.89 0.45
CA GLY A 65 16.59 26.04 -0.22
C GLY A 65 17.97 25.68 -0.74
N ALA A 66 18.02 24.75 -1.69
CA ALA A 66 19.18 24.35 -2.43
C ALA A 66 19.16 25.18 -3.71
N THR A 67 20.01 26.21 -3.70
CA THR A 67 20.74 26.67 -4.88
C THR A 67 20.79 25.58 -5.96
N GLY A 68 20.25 25.86 -7.14
CA GLY A 68 19.91 24.90 -8.20
C GLY A 68 21.08 24.19 -8.87
N ASP A 69 21.87 23.46 -8.11
CA ASP A 69 23.06 22.73 -8.57
C ASP A 69 23.17 21.39 -7.82
N GLY A 70 22.14 20.53 -7.94
CA GLY A 70 22.15 19.20 -7.31
C GLY A 70 20.86 18.37 -7.38
N GLN A 71 19.71 18.96 -7.71
CA GLN A 71 18.40 18.26 -7.77
C GLN A 71 18.38 17.09 -8.78
N TYR A 72 19.31 17.07 -9.75
CA TYR A 72 19.41 16.06 -10.81
C TYR A 72 20.55 15.05 -10.62
N ASP A 73 21.43 15.22 -9.62
CA ASP A 73 22.57 14.31 -9.38
C ASP A 73 22.19 13.02 -8.61
N ASP A 74 20.91 12.91 -8.24
CA ASP A 74 20.35 11.74 -7.54
C ASP A 74 19.73 10.68 -8.45
N PHE A 75 19.77 10.90 -9.77
CA PHE A 75 19.26 9.93 -10.74
C PHE A 75 20.40 9.11 -11.34
N GLU A 76 20.43 7.82 -11.04
CA GLU A 76 21.23 6.85 -11.80
C GLU A 76 20.37 6.18 -12.87
N THR A 77 20.94 5.97 -14.05
CA THR A 77 20.23 5.28 -15.14
C THR A 77 20.57 3.80 -15.17
N ILE A 78 19.54 2.97 -15.36
CA ILE A 78 19.71 1.52 -15.49
C ILE A 78 20.11 1.18 -16.92
N ASP A 79 21.33 0.70 -17.12
CA ASP A 79 21.78 0.19 -18.41
C ASP A 79 21.35 -1.28 -18.61
N TRP A 80 20.10 -1.46 -19.02
CA TRP A 80 19.52 -2.78 -19.32
C TRP A 80 20.30 -3.53 -20.41
N LEU A 81 20.89 -2.82 -21.37
CA LEU A 81 21.65 -3.43 -22.48
C LEU A 81 22.91 -4.11 -21.96
N LYS A 82 23.67 -3.43 -21.10
CA LYS A 82 24.87 -3.97 -20.45
C LYS A 82 24.54 -5.19 -19.58
N ASP A 83 23.46 -5.15 -18.81
CA ASP A 83 23.07 -6.27 -17.96
C ASP A 83 22.56 -7.48 -18.75
N ILE A 84 21.75 -7.26 -19.80
CA ILE A 84 21.35 -8.34 -20.72
C ILE A 84 22.58 -8.97 -21.38
N GLY A 85 23.57 -8.16 -21.78
CA GLY A 85 24.85 -8.63 -22.33
C GLY A 85 25.62 -9.53 -21.34
N ARG A 86 25.73 -9.09 -20.08
CA ARG A 86 26.37 -9.84 -18.99
C ARG A 86 25.66 -11.16 -18.72
N HIS A 87 24.32 -11.16 -18.64
CA HIS A 87 23.53 -12.37 -18.45
C HIS A 87 23.67 -13.38 -19.59
N ARG A 88 23.68 -12.93 -20.86
CA ARG A 88 23.90 -13.81 -22.02
C ARG A 88 25.29 -14.45 -22.00
N ARG A 89 26.33 -13.73 -21.57
CA ARG A 89 27.69 -14.26 -21.43
C ARG A 89 27.75 -15.35 -20.34
N ARG A 90 27.27 -15.03 -19.13
CA ARG A 90 27.20 -15.99 -18.02
C ARG A 90 26.43 -17.27 -18.39
N ARG A 91 25.27 -17.12 -19.05
CA ARG A 91 24.43 -18.27 -19.44
C ARG A 91 25.11 -19.20 -20.45
N ARG A 92 25.89 -18.65 -21.40
CA ARG A 92 26.68 -19.46 -22.35
C ARG A 92 27.76 -20.27 -21.63
N GLU A 93 28.45 -19.67 -20.66
CA GLU A 93 29.48 -20.34 -19.86
C GLU A 93 28.88 -21.47 -18.99
N LEU A 94 27.72 -21.24 -18.38
CA LEU A 94 27.00 -22.23 -17.58
C LEU A 94 26.53 -23.44 -18.40
N LEU A 95 25.96 -23.21 -19.59
CA LEU A 95 25.51 -24.29 -20.48
C LEU A 95 26.67 -25.13 -21.02
N ARG A 96 27.86 -24.52 -21.19
CA ARG A 96 29.08 -25.26 -21.54
C ARG A 96 29.47 -26.22 -20.41
N ARG A 97 29.57 -25.72 -19.18
CA ARG A 97 29.89 -26.52 -17.98
C ARG A 97 28.84 -27.61 -17.68
N ALA A 98 27.57 -27.36 -17.99
CA ALA A 98 26.48 -28.31 -17.78
C ALA A 98 26.55 -29.57 -18.67
N ARG A 99 27.23 -29.49 -19.82
CA ARG A 99 27.50 -30.67 -20.65
C ARG A 99 28.60 -31.56 -20.08
N GLU A 100 29.57 -30.96 -19.40
CA GLU A 100 30.76 -31.64 -18.89
C GLU A 100 30.55 -32.24 -17.49
N THR A 101 29.73 -31.63 -16.64
CA THR A 101 29.58 -32.04 -15.23
C THR A 101 28.14 -32.02 -14.77
N TRP A 102 27.76 -33.00 -13.94
CA TRP A 102 26.45 -33.05 -13.27
C TRP A 102 26.21 -31.84 -12.36
N ARG A 103 27.24 -31.35 -11.66
CA ARG A 103 27.21 -30.09 -10.88
C ARG A 103 26.81 -28.90 -11.75
N GLY A 104 27.29 -28.85 -13.00
CA GLY A 104 26.91 -27.80 -13.95
C GLY A 104 25.43 -27.87 -14.33
N ARG A 105 24.85 -29.07 -14.46
CA ARG A 105 23.40 -29.24 -14.67
C ARG A 105 22.59 -28.74 -13.47
N LEU A 106 23.04 -29.04 -12.25
CA LEU A 106 22.39 -28.54 -11.02
C LEU A 106 22.43 -27.00 -10.95
N THR A 107 23.55 -26.36 -11.28
CA THR A 107 23.64 -24.88 -11.32
C THR A 107 22.67 -24.26 -12.32
N VAL A 108 22.48 -24.87 -13.49
CA VAL A 108 21.51 -24.38 -14.49
C VAL A 108 20.07 -24.52 -13.98
N LEU A 109 19.74 -25.61 -13.27
CA LEU A 109 18.43 -25.78 -12.65
C LEU A 109 18.20 -24.73 -11.53
N VAL A 110 19.20 -24.50 -10.68
CA VAL A 110 19.14 -23.49 -9.61
C VAL A 110 18.98 -22.09 -10.18
N ASP A 111 19.74 -21.71 -11.21
CA ASP A 111 19.60 -20.41 -11.89
C ASP A 111 18.24 -20.26 -12.59
N GLY A 112 17.60 -21.38 -12.98
CA GLY A 112 16.22 -21.39 -13.49
C GLY A 112 15.17 -21.19 -12.39
N LEU A 113 15.40 -21.76 -11.21
CA LEU A 113 14.50 -21.65 -10.04
C LEU A 113 14.66 -20.35 -9.27
N SER A 114 15.85 -19.73 -9.28
CA SER A 114 16.15 -18.55 -8.47
C SER A 114 15.19 -17.39 -8.74
N GLY A 115 14.80 -17.18 -10.00
CA GLY A 115 13.82 -16.14 -10.36
C GLY A 115 12.43 -16.40 -9.77
N TRP A 116 11.96 -17.65 -9.80
CA TRP A 116 10.67 -18.03 -9.22
C TRP A 116 10.67 -17.94 -7.69
N LEU A 117 11.78 -18.34 -7.07
CA LEU A 117 11.97 -18.21 -5.62
C LEU A 117 11.95 -16.74 -5.20
N CYS A 118 12.62 -15.84 -5.93
CA CYS A 118 12.57 -14.40 -5.66
C CYS A 118 11.14 -13.85 -5.74
N VAL A 119 10.37 -14.21 -6.78
CA VAL A 119 8.96 -13.78 -6.91
C VAL A 119 8.10 -14.29 -5.75
N GLY A 120 8.28 -15.56 -5.36
CA GLY A 120 7.57 -16.14 -4.22
C GLY A 120 7.89 -15.43 -2.91
N LEU A 121 9.16 -15.11 -2.65
CA LEU A 121 9.56 -14.39 -1.44
C LEU A 121 8.98 -12.97 -1.40
N ILE A 122 9.01 -12.24 -2.51
CA ILE A 122 8.42 -10.89 -2.60
C ILE A 122 6.91 -10.96 -2.36
N ALA A 123 6.22 -11.95 -2.94
CA ALA A 123 4.77 -12.13 -2.74
C ALA A 123 4.40 -12.44 -1.28
N ILE A 124 5.18 -13.31 -0.61
CA ILE A 124 4.98 -13.61 0.82
C ILE A 124 5.21 -12.36 1.66
N ALA A 125 6.31 -11.64 1.42
CA ALA A 125 6.63 -10.42 2.16
C ALA A 125 5.54 -9.34 1.98
N ALA A 126 5.10 -9.10 0.75
CA ALA A 126 4.02 -8.16 0.45
C ALA A 126 2.69 -8.58 1.10
N GLY A 127 2.35 -9.87 1.05
CA GLY A 127 1.16 -10.41 1.70
C GLY A 127 1.18 -10.26 3.23
N LEU A 128 2.34 -10.46 3.87
CA LEU A 128 2.50 -10.22 5.30
C LEU A 128 2.32 -8.75 5.65
N VAL A 129 2.94 -7.83 4.90
CA VAL A 129 2.77 -6.38 5.13
C VAL A 129 1.30 -5.97 4.94
N ALA A 130 0.65 -6.45 3.88
CA ALA A 130 -0.76 -6.17 3.62
C ALA A 130 -1.66 -6.68 4.76
N GLY A 131 -1.40 -7.89 5.29
CA GLY A 131 -2.13 -8.43 6.43
C GLY A 131 -1.94 -7.61 7.71
N ILE A 132 -0.71 -7.14 7.98
CA ILE A 132 -0.43 -6.27 9.13
C ILE A 132 -1.16 -4.93 8.99
N VAL A 133 -1.17 -4.34 7.78
CA VAL A 133 -1.90 -3.10 7.49
C VAL A 133 -3.39 -3.28 7.67
N ASP A 134 -3.98 -4.37 7.15
CA ASP A 134 -5.41 -4.62 7.24
C ASP A 134 -5.87 -4.75 8.70
N VAL A 135 -5.25 -5.65 9.47
CA VAL A 135 -5.55 -5.83 10.90
C VAL A 135 -5.26 -4.57 11.70
N GLY A 136 -4.14 -3.90 11.43
CA GLY A 136 -3.74 -2.68 12.11
C GLY A 136 -4.71 -1.52 11.87
N THR A 137 -5.15 -1.32 10.62
CA THR A 137 -6.12 -0.26 10.28
C THR A 137 -7.45 -0.47 10.98
N ALA A 138 -7.95 -1.69 11.01
CA ALA A 138 -9.22 -2.02 11.65
C ALA A 138 -9.14 -1.77 13.17
N TRP A 139 -8.09 -2.27 13.82
CA TRP A 139 -7.88 -2.07 15.25
C TRP A 139 -7.64 -0.58 15.63
N MET A 140 -6.83 0.16 14.87
CA MET A 140 -6.61 1.59 15.15
C MET A 140 -7.84 2.45 14.90
N SER A 141 -8.68 2.09 13.93
CA SER A 141 -9.97 2.75 13.71
C SER A 141 -10.88 2.58 14.93
N ASP A 142 -10.94 1.39 15.52
CA ASP A 142 -11.77 1.14 16.70
C ASP A 142 -11.22 1.81 17.96
N LEU A 143 -9.88 1.87 18.08
CA LEU A 143 -9.20 2.56 19.18
C LEU A 143 -9.59 4.04 19.25
N ARG A 144 -10.08 4.64 18.15
CA ARG A 144 -10.61 6.01 18.15
C ARG A 144 -11.97 6.14 18.82
N GLU A 145 -12.75 5.07 18.84
CA GLU A 145 -14.11 5.06 19.38
C GLU A 145 -14.14 4.56 20.84
N GLY A 146 -13.31 3.58 21.18
CA GLY A 146 -13.28 2.98 22.50
C GLY A 146 -12.31 1.81 22.62
N ILE A 147 -12.43 1.05 23.71
CA ILE A 147 -11.61 -0.13 23.98
C ILE A 147 -12.41 -1.29 24.57
N CYS A 148 -11.89 -2.50 24.39
CA CYS A 148 -12.38 -3.72 25.04
C CYS A 148 -11.50 -4.01 26.28
N PRO A 149 -11.99 -3.87 27.53
CA PRO A 149 -11.17 -4.03 28.73
C PRO A 149 -10.68 -5.47 28.96
N GLY A 150 -11.41 -6.47 28.45
CA GLY A 150 -11.01 -7.88 28.54
C GLY A 150 -9.80 -8.23 27.66
N ALA A 151 -9.61 -7.51 26.56
CA ALA A 151 -8.46 -7.67 25.66
C ALA A 151 -8.28 -6.44 24.76
N PHE A 152 -7.23 -5.66 25.00
CA PHE A 152 -6.94 -4.41 24.29
C PHE A 152 -6.68 -4.56 22.78
N TRP A 153 -6.21 -5.73 22.33
CA TRP A 153 -5.83 -5.96 20.93
C TRP A 153 -7.00 -6.46 20.06
N LEU A 154 -8.19 -6.69 20.62
CA LEU A 154 -9.36 -7.11 19.85
C LEU A 154 -10.02 -5.90 19.17
N ASN A 155 -10.47 -6.11 17.94
CA ASN A 155 -11.38 -5.20 17.22
C ASN A 155 -12.78 -5.22 17.88
N ARG A 156 -13.55 -4.14 17.71
CA ARG A 156 -14.93 -4.02 18.20
C ARG A 156 -15.81 -5.20 17.78
N GLU A 157 -15.75 -5.60 16.52
CA GLU A 157 -16.53 -6.73 15.98
C GLU A 157 -16.17 -8.05 16.69
N GLN A 158 -14.89 -8.24 17.00
CA GLN A 158 -14.40 -9.42 17.71
C GLN A 158 -14.76 -9.38 19.20
N CYS A 159 -14.72 -8.18 19.82
CA CYS A 159 -15.12 -7.98 21.22
C CYS A 159 -16.61 -8.26 21.43
N CYS A 160 -17.44 -8.00 20.41
CA CYS A 160 -18.89 -8.16 20.46
C CYS A 160 -19.39 -9.52 19.92
N TRP A 161 -18.50 -10.36 19.40
CA TRP A 161 -18.83 -11.67 18.86
C TRP A 161 -19.49 -12.62 19.90
N SER A 162 -19.11 -12.51 21.17
CA SER A 162 -19.61 -13.39 22.24
C SER A 162 -21.01 -13.04 22.77
N ALA A 163 -21.57 -11.89 22.38
CA ALA A 163 -22.90 -11.47 22.82
C ALA A 163 -24.05 -12.03 21.95
N ASN A 164 -23.73 -12.84 20.93
CA ASN A 164 -24.70 -13.40 19.97
C ASN A 164 -25.16 -14.82 20.34
N ASP A 165 -25.47 -15.06 21.62
CA ASP A 165 -26.16 -16.28 22.02
C ASP A 165 -27.60 -16.25 21.48
N THR A 166 -27.77 -16.91 20.33
CA THR A 166 -29.01 -17.32 19.66
C THR A 166 -29.82 -16.24 18.94
N ALA A 167 -29.79 -16.35 17.60
CA ALA A 167 -30.73 -15.73 16.68
C ALA A 167 -32.18 -16.08 17.05
N MET A 168 -32.94 -15.10 17.55
CA MET A 168 -34.41 -14.96 17.45
C MET A 168 -34.89 -13.70 18.20
N ASP A 169 -34.24 -12.55 18.07
CA ASP A 169 -34.81 -11.25 18.49
C ASP A 169 -34.17 -10.13 17.65
N ALA A 170 -34.41 -10.16 16.34
CA ALA A 170 -34.06 -9.10 15.40
C ALA A 170 -35.05 -7.92 15.50
N ALA A 171 -35.20 -7.35 16.70
CA ALA A 171 -36.10 -6.20 16.95
C ALA A 171 -35.39 -4.95 17.47
N ASN A 172 -34.15 -5.06 17.95
CA ASN A 172 -33.37 -3.89 18.37
C ASN A 172 -32.07 -3.83 17.57
N GLU A 173 -31.97 -2.85 16.68
CA GLU A 173 -30.78 -2.43 15.91
C GLU A 173 -29.64 -1.88 16.82
N GLU A 174 -29.75 -2.12 18.13
CA GLU A 174 -29.05 -1.43 19.20
C GLU A 174 -28.78 -2.40 20.36
N ALA A 175 -28.38 -3.64 20.07
CA ALA A 175 -27.70 -4.47 21.06
C ALA A 175 -26.31 -3.85 21.34
N ALA A 176 -26.31 -2.78 22.14
CA ALA A 176 -25.11 -2.15 22.65
C ALA A 176 -24.29 -3.22 23.36
N CYS A 177 -23.19 -3.60 22.70
CA CYS A 177 -22.23 -4.56 23.19
C CYS A 177 -21.75 -4.14 24.58
N GLN A 178 -22.23 -4.85 25.61
CA GLN A 178 -21.99 -4.48 27.02
C GLN A 178 -20.50 -4.51 27.41
N GLN A 179 -19.67 -5.17 26.61
CA GLN A 179 -18.23 -5.29 26.83
C GLN A 179 -17.43 -4.16 26.14
N TRP A 180 -18.02 -3.39 25.23
CA TRP A 180 -17.33 -2.31 24.54
C TRP A 180 -17.51 -1.00 25.31
N TYR A 181 -16.40 -0.39 25.74
CA TYR A 181 -16.43 0.85 26.50
C TYR A 181 -15.92 2.02 25.64
N PRO A 182 -16.75 3.03 25.36
CA PRO A 182 -16.29 4.24 24.70
C PRO A 182 -15.42 5.07 25.65
N TRP A 183 -14.52 5.88 25.10
CA TRP A 183 -13.58 6.69 25.89
C TRP A 183 -14.20 7.58 26.98
N PRO A 184 -15.37 8.24 26.78
CA PRO A 184 -15.98 9.08 27.82
C PRO A 184 -16.31 8.31 29.08
N GLU A 185 -16.84 7.08 28.95
CA GLU A 185 -17.25 6.25 30.09
C GLU A 185 -16.05 5.70 30.87
N LEU A 186 -14.89 5.59 30.21
CA LEU A 186 -13.65 5.13 30.83
C LEU A 186 -12.93 6.25 31.61
N PHE A 187 -12.88 7.45 31.05
CA PHE A 187 -12.11 8.58 31.62
C PHE A 187 -12.93 9.49 32.52
N PHE A 188 -14.25 9.53 32.35
CA PHE A 188 -15.14 10.39 33.12
C PHE A 188 -16.23 9.53 33.76
N ASP A 189 -16.39 9.62 35.08
CA ASP A 189 -17.51 9.00 35.78
C ASP A 189 -18.82 9.49 35.15
N ALA A 190 -19.64 8.56 34.68
CA ALA A 190 -20.84 8.76 33.86
C ALA A 190 -22.01 9.49 34.58
N SER A 191 -21.73 10.40 35.51
CA SER A 191 -22.71 11.22 36.22
C SER A 191 -23.10 12.50 35.48
N ALA A 192 -22.59 12.74 34.27
CA ALA A 192 -22.90 13.93 33.48
C ALA A 192 -24.21 13.75 32.68
N THR A 193 -25.03 14.80 32.69
CA THR A 193 -26.36 14.87 32.04
C THR A 193 -26.26 14.60 30.53
N TYR A 194 -27.31 14.00 29.94
CA TYR A 194 -27.43 13.58 28.54
C TYR A 194 -26.82 14.47 27.42
N PRO A 195 -26.76 15.81 27.46
CA PRO A 195 -26.07 16.58 26.42
C PRO A 195 -24.54 16.64 26.58
N GLN A 196 -24.00 16.52 27.80
CA GLN A 196 -22.56 16.65 28.04
C GLN A 196 -21.79 15.40 27.58
N ASN A 197 -22.37 14.21 27.73
CA ASN A 197 -21.71 12.96 27.32
C ASN A 197 -21.51 12.89 25.80
N TYR A 198 -22.50 13.31 25.02
CA TYR A 198 -22.38 13.37 23.56
C TYR A 198 -21.31 14.37 23.12
N ALA A 199 -21.28 15.56 23.72
CA ALA A 199 -20.27 16.57 23.43
C ALA A 199 -18.85 16.08 23.79
N LEU A 200 -18.69 15.39 24.93
CA LEU A 200 -17.42 14.80 25.34
C LEU A 200 -16.98 13.68 24.40
N GLN A 201 -17.88 12.78 24.02
CA GLN A 201 -17.61 11.71 23.04
C GLN A 201 -17.12 12.27 21.71
N TYR A 202 -17.82 13.27 21.18
CA TYR A 202 -17.41 13.92 19.93
C TYR A 202 -16.05 14.61 20.07
N SER A 203 -15.81 15.30 21.20
CA SER A 203 -14.54 15.99 21.43
C SER A 203 -13.34 15.02 21.49
N LEU A 204 -13.47 13.92 22.24
CA LEU A 204 -12.43 12.90 22.36
C LEU A 204 -12.17 12.20 21.03
N TYR A 205 -13.24 11.89 20.29
CA TYR A 205 -13.15 11.33 18.94
C TYR A 205 -12.33 12.24 18.02
N VAL A 206 -12.64 13.55 17.99
CA VAL A 206 -11.90 14.53 17.18
C VAL A 206 -10.45 14.66 17.65
N THR A 207 -10.20 14.73 18.97
CA THR A 207 -8.84 14.82 19.52
C THR A 207 -7.97 13.63 19.10
N TRP A 208 -8.50 12.40 19.16
CA TRP A 208 -7.76 11.21 18.76
C TRP A 208 -7.51 11.16 17.25
N SER A 209 -8.49 11.60 16.46
CA SER A 209 -8.35 11.76 15.00
C SER A 209 -7.20 12.70 14.64
N LEU A 210 -7.14 13.85 15.32
CA LEU A 210 -6.10 14.86 15.11
C LEU A 210 -4.72 14.34 15.55
N LEU A 211 -4.66 13.61 16.66
CA LEU A 211 -3.42 13.01 17.16
C LEU A 211 -2.85 12.01 16.14
N PHE A 212 -3.67 11.14 15.57
CA PHE A 212 -3.24 10.20 14.53
C PHE A 212 -2.81 10.88 13.23
N ALA A 213 -3.55 11.91 12.80
CA ALA A 213 -3.17 12.68 11.61
C ALA A 213 -1.82 13.41 11.81
N LEU A 214 -1.62 14.04 12.97
CA LEU A 214 -0.37 14.73 13.31
C LEU A 214 0.80 13.74 13.45
N LEU A 215 0.59 12.59 14.08
CA LEU A 215 1.59 11.53 14.19
C LEU A 215 2.01 11.04 12.81
N THR A 216 1.06 10.85 11.91
CA THR A 216 1.33 10.46 10.51
C THR A 216 2.19 11.52 9.82
N ALA A 217 1.78 12.79 9.88
CA ALA A 217 2.48 13.89 9.21
C ALA A 217 3.91 14.08 9.74
N THR A 218 4.09 13.99 11.06
CA THR A 218 5.41 14.13 11.70
C THR A 218 6.33 12.94 11.38
N LEU A 219 5.79 11.71 11.34
CA LEU A 219 6.55 10.51 11.00
C LEU A 219 7.03 10.54 9.55
N VAL A 220 6.14 10.88 8.60
CA VAL A 220 6.50 10.99 7.18
C VAL A 220 7.53 12.09 6.95
N ARG A 221 7.34 13.27 7.57
CA ARG A 221 8.26 14.41 7.40
C ARG A 221 9.65 14.16 8.00
N SER A 222 9.74 13.45 9.11
CA SER A 222 11.01 13.26 9.82
C SER A 222 11.85 12.10 9.29
N LEU A 223 11.22 10.98 8.89
CA LEU A 223 11.95 9.76 8.52
C LEU A 223 12.16 9.62 7.01
N ALA A 224 11.15 9.96 6.20
CA ALA A 224 11.18 9.73 4.77
C ALA A 224 10.17 10.61 4.01
N PRO A 225 10.53 11.86 3.64
CA PRO A 225 9.63 12.72 2.87
C PRO A 225 9.28 12.13 1.48
N TYR A 226 10.12 11.23 0.95
CA TYR A 226 9.87 10.49 -0.29
C TYR A 226 8.71 9.46 -0.20
N ALA A 227 8.21 9.17 1.00
CA ALA A 227 7.08 8.24 1.18
C ALA A 227 5.71 8.90 0.93
N CYS A 228 5.67 10.21 0.70
CA CYS A 228 4.45 10.96 0.42
C CYS A 228 3.75 10.47 -0.86
N GLY A 229 2.42 10.40 -0.81
CA GLY A 229 1.60 10.04 -1.98
C GLY A 229 1.57 8.55 -2.31
N SER A 230 1.06 8.24 -3.50
CA SER A 230 0.77 6.85 -3.89
C SER A 230 2.03 6.01 -4.13
N GLY A 231 3.09 6.55 -4.72
CA GLY A 231 4.28 5.76 -5.09
C GLY A 231 4.23 5.16 -6.51
N ILE A 232 3.05 5.17 -7.15
CA ILE A 232 2.88 4.70 -8.54
C ILE A 232 3.72 5.51 -9.55
N PRO A 233 3.76 6.86 -9.52
CA PRO A 233 4.58 7.60 -10.48
C PRO A 233 6.08 7.32 -10.32
N GLU A 234 6.56 7.15 -9.10
CA GLU A 234 7.96 6.86 -8.77
C GLU A 234 8.37 5.44 -9.19
N ILE A 235 7.50 4.45 -8.97
CA ILE A 235 7.76 3.08 -9.47
C ILE A 235 7.80 3.07 -11.00
N LYS A 236 6.93 3.87 -11.65
CA LYS A 236 6.91 3.99 -13.11
C LYS A 236 8.19 4.65 -13.65
N THR A 237 8.80 5.62 -12.95
CA THR A 237 10.07 6.20 -13.38
C THR A 237 11.22 5.20 -13.24
N ILE A 238 11.25 4.41 -12.17
CA ILE A 238 12.23 3.32 -11.98
C ILE A 238 12.13 2.27 -13.09
N LEU A 239 10.91 1.84 -13.42
CA LEU A 239 10.69 0.91 -14.54
C LEU A 239 11.06 1.51 -15.91
N SER A 240 11.06 2.83 -16.04
CA SER A 240 11.51 3.51 -17.27
C SER A 240 13.04 3.61 -17.36
N GLY A 241 13.78 3.27 -16.30
CA GLY A 241 15.24 3.24 -16.29
C GLY A 241 15.90 4.32 -15.45
N PHE A 242 15.17 5.05 -14.60
CA PHE A 242 15.74 6.08 -13.71
C PHE A 242 15.58 5.68 -12.24
N VAL A 243 16.68 5.46 -11.54
CA VAL A 243 16.71 5.09 -10.12
C VAL A 243 16.84 6.34 -9.27
N ILE A 244 15.91 6.52 -8.33
CA ILE A 244 15.92 7.58 -7.32
C ILE A 244 16.55 6.99 -6.05
N ARG A 245 17.59 7.63 -5.52
CA ARG A 245 18.24 7.19 -4.28
C ARG A 245 17.26 7.29 -3.09
N GLY A 246 17.30 6.28 -2.22
CA GLY A 246 16.49 6.26 -1.00
C GLY A 246 15.03 5.79 -1.17
N TYR A 247 14.49 5.68 -2.39
CA TYR A 247 13.09 5.25 -2.59
C TYR A 247 12.83 3.78 -2.20
N LEU A 248 13.72 2.85 -2.60
CA LEU A 248 13.62 1.41 -2.26
C LEU A 248 14.19 1.07 -0.87
N GLY A 249 14.26 2.03 0.04
CA GLY A 249 14.73 1.80 1.41
C GLY A 249 13.76 0.95 2.23
N TRP A 250 14.26 0.23 3.23
CA TRP A 250 13.36 -0.44 4.19
C TRP A 250 12.65 0.56 5.11
N TRP A 251 13.28 1.71 5.39
CA TRP A 251 12.68 2.80 6.14
C TRP A 251 11.47 3.43 5.41
N THR A 252 11.53 3.61 4.10
CA THR A 252 10.40 4.15 3.32
C THR A 252 9.21 3.20 3.35
N LEU A 253 9.46 1.88 3.24
CA LEU A 253 8.43 0.86 3.35
C LEU A 253 7.74 0.87 4.72
N LEU A 254 8.51 0.96 5.82
CA LEU A 254 7.95 1.04 7.18
C LEU A 254 7.15 2.33 7.42
N VAL A 255 7.66 3.47 6.96
CA VAL A 255 6.97 4.76 7.09
C VAL A 255 5.67 4.76 6.29
N LYS A 256 5.68 4.18 5.09
CA LYS A 256 4.50 4.10 4.23
C LYS A 256 3.43 3.17 4.81
N SER A 257 3.82 2.01 5.35
CA SER A 257 2.89 1.06 5.97
C SER A 257 2.31 1.56 7.31
N LEU A 258 3.09 2.23 8.16
CA LEU A 258 2.57 2.85 9.38
C LEU A 258 1.76 4.12 9.09
N GLY A 259 2.20 4.92 8.12
CA GLY A 259 1.53 6.15 7.74
C GLY A 259 0.14 5.90 7.16
N ILE A 260 -0.03 4.88 6.33
CA ILE A 260 -1.35 4.51 5.80
C ILE A 260 -2.29 4.01 6.90
N MET A 261 -1.77 3.25 7.86
CA MET A 261 -2.55 2.75 8.99
C MET A 261 -3.14 3.89 9.82
N LEU A 262 -2.29 4.84 10.23
CA LEU A 262 -2.68 6.00 11.02
C LEU A 262 -3.56 6.98 10.23
N ALA A 263 -3.30 7.16 8.93
CA ALA A 263 -4.11 8.01 8.06
C ALA A 263 -5.55 7.48 7.94
N VAL A 264 -5.73 6.17 7.70
CA VAL A 264 -7.06 5.55 7.64
C VAL A 264 -7.76 5.63 9.00
N ALA A 265 -7.04 5.36 10.10
CA ALA A 265 -7.59 5.45 11.45
C ALA A 265 -8.05 6.86 11.83
N SER A 266 -7.39 7.91 11.31
CA SER A 266 -7.82 9.30 11.53
C SER A 266 -9.15 9.67 10.82
N GLY A 267 -9.67 8.79 9.95
CA GLY A 267 -10.88 9.02 9.17
C GLY A 267 -10.69 9.92 7.96
N LEU A 268 -9.45 10.09 7.49
CA LEU A 268 -9.18 10.73 6.21
C LEU A 268 -9.76 9.86 5.08
N SER A 269 -10.41 10.49 4.10
CA SER A 269 -10.95 9.81 2.91
C SER A 269 -9.82 9.43 1.95
N LEU A 270 -8.99 8.48 2.36
CA LEU A 270 -7.84 7.97 1.64
C LEU A 270 -8.00 6.46 1.44
N GLY A 271 -7.83 6.00 0.20
CA GLY A 271 -7.90 4.58 -0.13
C GLY A 271 -6.60 3.85 0.22
N LYS A 272 -6.71 2.69 0.88
CA LYS A 272 -5.57 1.84 1.23
C LYS A 272 -4.90 1.13 0.04
N GLU A 273 -5.54 1.16 -1.13
CA GLU A 273 -5.17 0.35 -2.31
C GLU A 273 -4.04 0.96 -3.16
N GLY A 274 -3.82 2.27 -3.08
CA GLY A 274 -2.80 2.98 -3.86
C GLY A 274 -1.36 2.83 -3.35
N PRO A 275 -1.12 2.76 -2.02
CA PRO A 275 0.22 2.63 -1.45
C PRO A 275 0.71 1.18 -1.25
N MET A 276 -0.16 0.18 -1.41
CA MET A 276 0.15 -1.26 -1.26
C MET A 276 0.88 -1.85 -2.47
#